data_AF-A0A352CBI7-F1
#
_entry.id   AF-A0A352CBI7-F1
#
_cell.length_a   1.000
_cell.length_b   1.000
_cell.length_c   1.000
_cell.angle_alpha   90.00
_cell.angle_beta   90.00
_cell.angle_gamma   90.00
#
_symmetry.space_group_name_H-M   'P 1'
#
loop_
_entity.id
_entity.type
_entity.pdbx_description
1 polymer ?
#
loop_
_entity_poly.entity_id
_entity_poly.type
_entity_poly.pdbx_seq_one_letter_code
_entity_poly.pdbx_strand_id
1 'polypeptide(L)' 'PRALDQRSMMARAAPGLYFIGEAVDVTGWLGGYNFHWAWASGFAAGRVV' A
#
# COMPACT_ATOMS: atom_id res chain seq x y z
N PRO A 1 -14.24 -8.03 -1.79
CA PRO A 1 -14.28 -6.54 -1.94
C PRO A 1 -13.05 -5.90 -1.28
N ARG A 2 -12.13 -5.34 -2.09
CA ARG A 2 -10.81 -4.86 -1.62
C ARG A 2 -10.96 -3.65 -0.69
N ALA A 3 -10.48 -3.76 0.56
CA ALA A 3 -10.63 -2.75 1.62
C ALA A 3 -9.86 -1.44 1.38
N LEU A 4 -8.85 -1.46 0.50
CA LEU A 4 -8.05 -0.30 0.13
C LEU A 4 -8.39 0.20 -1.28
N ASP A 5 -8.23 1.49 -1.49
CA ASP A 5 -8.07 2.05 -2.82
C ASP A 5 -6.70 1.68 -3.41
N GLN A 6 -6.69 1.20 -4.65
CA GLN A 6 -5.49 0.62 -5.27
C GLN A 6 -4.51 1.68 -5.78
N ARG A 7 -4.94 2.94 -5.92
CA ARG A 7 -4.09 4.03 -6.37
C ARG A 7 -3.56 4.86 -5.21
N SER A 8 -4.39 5.12 -4.20
CA SER A 8 -4.01 5.95 -3.05
C SER A 8 -3.55 5.16 -1.83
N MET A 9 -3.82 3.85 -1.76
CA MET A 9 -3.64 3.04 -0.55
C MET A 9 -4.51 3.48 0.66
N MET A 10 -5.51 4.34 0.43
CA MET A 10 -6.43 4.80 1.48
C MET A 10 -7.46 3.72 1.83
N ALA A 11 -7.76 3.57 3.12
CA ALA A 11 -8.82 2.70 3.60
C ALA A 11 -10.20 3.21 3.15
N ARG A 12 -10.97 2.35 2.48
CA ARG A 12 -12.32 2.70 2.01
C ARG A 12 -13.30 2.99 3.14
N ALA A 13 -13.11 2.33 4.29
CA ALA A 13 -13.97 2.47 5.47
C ALA A 13 -13.56 3.63 6.40
N ALA A 14 -12.37 4.21 6.20
CA ALA A 14 -11.82 5.26 7.06
C ALA A 14 -11.04 6.28 6.22
N PRO A 15 -11.71 7.34 5.71
CA PRO A 15 -11.06 8.39 4.95
C PRO A 15 -9.91 9.05 5.73
N GLY A 16 -8.77 9.26 5.08
CA GLY A 16 -7.56 9.81 5.71
C GLY A 16 -6.66 8.78 6.41
N LEU A 17 -7.08 7.52 6.51
CA LEU A 17 -6.25 6.41 7.00
C LEU A 17 -5.65 5.64 5.82
N TYR A 18 -4.34 5.38 5.87
CA TYR A 18 -3.56 4.73 4.81
C TYR A 18 -2.78 3.53 5.36
N PHE A 19 -2.64 2.49 4.54
CA PHE A 19 -1.82 1.31 4.85
C PHE A 19 -0.89 1.01 3.69
N ILE A 20 0.39 0.80 3.96
CA ILE A 20 1.44 0.57 2.97
C ILE A 20 2.36 -0.58 3.38
N GLY A 21 3.17 -1.06 2.44
CA GLY A 21 4.19 -2.08 2.70
C GLY A 21 3.62 -3.40 3.21
N GLU A 22 4.39 -4.06 4.08
CA GLU A 22 4.14 -5.42 4.56
C GLU A 22 2.89 -5.56 5.45
N ALA A 23 2.36 -4.44 5.98
CA ALA A 23 1.10 -4.45 6.72
C ALA A 23 -0.12 -4.74 5.81
N VAL A 24 0.05 -4.60 4.49
CA VAL A 24 -0.97 -4.93 3.49
C VAL A 24 -0.77 -6.38 3.07
N ASP A 25 -1.88 -7.09 2.79
CA ASP A 25 -1.93 -8.47 2.29
C ASP A 25 -1.36 -8.59 0.86
N VAL A 26 -0.07 -8.34 0.73
CA VAL A 26 0.76 -8.43 -0.48
C VAL A 26 2.12 -8.98 -0.06
N THR A 27 2.48 -10.14 -0.59
CA THR A 27 3.77 -10.79 -0.32
C THR A 27 4.51 -11.02 -1.63
N GLY A 28 5.69 -10.41 -1.74
CA GLY A 28 6.62 -10.61 -2.84
C GLY A 28 7.50 -11.84 -2.65
N TRP A 29 8.09 -12.32 -3.74
CA TRP A 29 9.09 -13.38 -3.70
C TRP A 29 10.40 -12.89 -3.06
N LEU A 30 11.26 -13.83 -2.66
CA LEU A 30 12.64 -13.52 -2.30
C LEU A 30 13.35 -12.85 -3.50
N GLY A 31 14.24 -11.90 -3.22
CA GLY A 31 14.95 -11.14 -4.27
C GLY A 31 14.57 -9.66 -4.34
N GLY A 32 14.07 -9.08 -3.25
CA GLY A 32 13.84 -7.62 -3.14
C GLY A 32 12.45 -7.14 -3.53
N TYR A 33 11.52 -8.03 -3.89
CA TYR A 33 10.14 -7.65 -4.26
C TYR A 33 9.38 -7.01 -3.09
N ASN A 34 9.59 -7.46 -1.85
CA ASN A 34 8.98 -6.83 -0.67
C ASN A 34 9.48 -5.40 -0.46
N PHE A 35 10.77 -5.13 -0.72
CA PHE A 35 11.28 -3.76 -0.67
C PHE A 35 10.68 -2.91 -1.79
N HIS A 36 10.64 -3.43 -3.02
CA HIS A 36 10.00 -2.71 -4.13
C HIS A 36 8.54 -2.37 -3.81
N TRP A 37 7.79 -3.32 -3.24
CA TRP A 37 6.41 -3.11 -2.79
C TRP A 37 6.31 -2.03 -1.70
N ALA A 38 7.16 -2.08 -0.68
CA ALA A 38 7.19 -1.06 0.37
C ALA A 38 7.42 0.35 -0.20
N TRP A 39 8.36 0.50 -1.15
CA TRP A 39 8.63 1.77 -1.81
C TRP A 39 7.48 2.24 -2.71
N ALA A 40 6.97 1.36 -3.57
CA ALA A 40 5.92 1.72 -4.52
C ALA A 40 4.61 2.10 -3.82
N SER A 41 4.20 1.33 -2.81
CA SER A 41 2.98 1.62 -2.04
C SER A 41 3.13 2.88 -1.18
N GLY A 42 4.29 3.09 -0.54
CA GLY A 42 4.60 4.32 0.20
C GLY A 42 4.57 5.56 -0.70
N PHE A 43 5.17 5.48 -1.90
CA PHE A 43 5.13 6.56 -2.88
C PHE A 43 3.71 6.86 -3.35
N ALA A 44 2.91 5.84 -3.62
CA ALA A 44 1.51 6.00 -4.03
C ALA A 44 0.68 6.73 -2.96
N ALA A 45 0.80 6.34 -1.69
CA ALA A 45 0.15 7.02 -0.58
C ALA A 45 0.66 8.45 -0.40
N GLY A 46 1.98 8.67 -0.44
CA GLY A 46 2.57 9.99 -0.21
C GLY A 46 2.26 11.05 -1.29
N ARG A 47 1.81 10.64 -2.49
CA ARG A 47 1.42 11.58 -3.56
C ARG A 47 0.02 12.17 -3.43
N VAL A 48 -0.80 11.62 -2.55
CA VAL A 48 -2.22 11.97 -2.40
C VAL A 48 -2.58 12.43 -0.99
N VAL A 49 -1.60 12.45 -0.08
CA VAL A 49 -1.68 13.04 1.27
C VAL A 49 -1.39 14.53 1.19
#